data_AF-A0A101H1Z5-F1
#
_entry.id   AF-A0A101H1Z5-F1
#
_cell.length_a   1.000
_cell.length_b   1.000
_cell.length_c   1.000
_cell.angle_alpha   90.00
_cell.angle_beta   90.00
_cell.angle_gamma   90.00
#
_symmetry.space_group_name_H-M   'P 1'
#
loop_
_entity.id
_entity.type
_entity.pdbx_description
1 polymer ?
#
loop_
_entity_poly.entity_id
_entity_poly.type
_entity_poly.pdbx_seq_one_letter_code
_entity_poly.pdbx_strand_id
1 'polypeptide(L)'
;AVQRASLLLRDVCYVIEAHFELTDEAGPEDTVEKHYNVALRRMRKGQCFHRPYFGCREFPVQFEIVEGEMPESYYTGENRGERDLGFMLYDIDFSDEMKAIFYRAVMVDGVIDVQRCLGFGGIS
;
A
#
# COMPACT_ATOMS: atom_id res chain seq x y z
N ALA A 1 22.87 26.47 4.29
CA ALA A 1 21.80 25.61 3.74
C ALA A 1 22.43 24.30 3.29
N VAL A 2 21.89 23.16 3.70
CA VAL A 2 22.41 21.85 3.26
C VAL A 2 21.60 21.44 2.03
N GLN A 3 22.26 21.32 0.88
CA GLN A 3 21.67 20.76 -0.34
C GLN A 3 21.85 19.24 -0.30
N ARG A 4 20.75 18.49 -0.33
CA ARG A 4 20.76 17.03 -0.42
C ARG A 4 20.09 16.63 -1.73
N ALA A 5 20.76 15.79 -2.51
CA ALA A 5 20.19 15.20 -3.71
C ALA A 5 19.43 13.91 -3.34
N SER A 6 18.31 13.67 -4.01
CA SER A 6 17.47 12.47 -3.83
C SER A 6 17.13 11.87 -5.19
N LEU A 7 17.13 10.54 -5.27
CA LEU A 7 16.58 9.81 -6.40
C LEU A 7 15.13 9.44 -6.05
N LEU A 8 14.19 9.84 -6.90
CA LEU A 8 12.76 9.75 -6.62
C LEU A 8 12.03 9.09 -7.80
N LEU A 9 10.95 8.38 -7.49
CA LEU A 9 9.99 7.95 -8.50
C LEU A 9 9.23 9.16 -9.06
N ARG A 10 8.83 9.07 -10.33
CA ARG A 10 8.14 10.15 -11.04
C ARG A 10 6.90 9.59 -11.73
N ASP A 11 5.81 10.35 -11.65
CA ASP A 11 4.57 10.08 -12.36
C ASP A 11 4.04 8.65 -12.10
N VAL A 12 3.97 8.31 -10.82
CA VAL A 12 3.52 7.00 -10.36
C VAL A 12 2.03 7.01 -10.01
N CYS A 13 1.35 5.92 -10.32
CA CYS A 13 -0.03 5.66 -9.96
C CYS A 13 -0.13 4.19 -9.53
N TYR A 14 -0.82 3.94 -8.42
CA TYR A 14 -0.98 2.61 -7.85
C TYR A 14 -2.45 2.38 -7.53
N VAL A 15 -2.90 1.14 -7.66
CA VAL A 15 -4.13 0.69 -7.00
C VAL A 15 -3.74 -0.18 -5.82
N ILE A 16 -4.40 0.06 -4.68
CA ILE A 16 -4.16 -0.65 -3.43
C ILE A 16 -5.43 -1.40 -3.08
N GLU A 17 -5.33 -2.73 -3.06
CA GLU A 17 -6.35 -3.58 -2.47
C GLU A 17 -5.99 -3.83 -1.00
N ALA A 18 -6.93 -3.55 -0.10
CA ALA A 18 -6.74 -3.72 1.33
C ALA A 18 -8.05 -4.10 2.01
N HIS A 19 -7.91 -4.80 3.14
CA HIS A 19 -8.97 -5.00 4.10
C HIS A 19 -8.47 -4.54 5.48
N PHE A 20 -9.38 -4.48 6.44
CA PHE A 20 -9.03 -4.26 7.83
C PHE A 20 -9.73 -5.30 8.70
N GLU A 21 -9.13 -5.57 9.85
CA GLU A 21 -9.69 -6.41 10.89
C GLU A 21 -9.89 -5.56 12.15
N LEU A 22 -10.85 -5.93 12.99
CA LEU A 22 -10.99 -5.30 14.30
C LEU A 22 -9.88 -5.80 15.20
N THR A 23 -9.27 -4.90 15.96
CA THR A 23 -8.25 -5.24 16.96
C THR A 23 -8.92 -5.57 18.30
N ASP A 24 -8.12 -6.08 19.25
CA ASP A 24 -8.57 -6.34 20.62
C ASP A 24 -8.99 -5.08 21.38
N GLU A 25 -8.69 -3.89 20.84
CA GLU A 25 -9.08 -2.58 21.39
C GLU A 25 -10.47 -2.11 20.92
N ALA A 26 -11.17 -2.91 20.10
CA ALA A 26 -12.50 -2.56 19.60
C ALA A 26 -13.53 -2.45 20.73
N GLY A 27 -14.24 -1.32 20.79
CA GLY A 27 -15.31 -1.12 21.77
C GLY A 27 -16.61 -1.84 21.38
N PRO A 28 -17.61 -1.89 22.28
CA PRO A 28 -18.90 -2.55 22.01
C PRO A 28 -19.66 -1.98 20.80
N GLU A 29 -19.38 -0.73 20.44
CA GLU A 29 -20.01 0.01 19.34
C GLU A 29 -19.20 -0.05 18.04
N ASP A 30 -18.05 -0.73 18.03
CA ASP A 30 -17.18 -0.86 16.86
C ASP A 30 -17.52 -2.13 16.09
N THR A 31 -18.05 -1.94 14.88
CA THR A 31 -18.37 -3.03 13.96
C THR A 31 -17.66 -2.83 12.63
N VAL A 32 -17.40 -3.93 11.93
CA VAL A 32 -16.78 -3.92 10.61
C VAL A 32 -17.62 -3.08 9.65
N GLU A 33 -18.93 -3.25 9.64
CA GLU A 33 -19.85 -2.53 8.74
C GLU A 33 -19.81 -1.03 9.00
N LYS A 34 -19.75 -0.61 10.26
CA LYS A 34 -19.69 0.81 10.64
C LYS A 34 -18.40 1.44 10.12
N HIS A 35 -17.26 0.84 10.42
CA HIS A 35 -15.95 1.35 10.00
C HIS A 35 -15.78 1.34 8.48
N TYR A 36 -16.21 0.26 7.82
CA TYR A 36 -16.18 0.13 6.37
C TYR A 36 -17.01 1.23 5.69
N ASN A 37 -18.25 1.45 6.14
CA ASN A 37 -19.11 2.51 5.59
C ASN A 37 -18.55 3.92 5.82
N VAL A 38 -17.91 4.16 6.97
CA VAL A 38 -17.22 5.44 7.24
C VAL A 38 -16.05 5.64 6.29
N ALA A 39 -15.22 4.61 6.08
CA ALA A 39 -14.10 4.64 5.16
C ALA A 39 -14.56 4.91 3.71
N LEU A 40 -15.54 4.14 3.22
CA LEU A 40 -16.11 4.29 1.88
C LEU A 40 -16.66 5.69 1.62
N ARG A 41 -17.46 6.22 2.56
CA ARG A 41 -18.01 7.58 2.46
C ARG A 41 -16.91 8.63 2.39
N ARG A 42 -15.85 8.47 3.18
CA ARG A 42 -14.71 9.40 3.19
C ARG A 42 -13.93 9.31 1.88
N MET A 43 -13.63 8.11 1.40
CA MET A 43 -12.90 7.90 0.15
C MET A 43 -13.64 8.47 -1.06
N ARG A 44 -14.96 8.21 -1.19
CA ARG A 44 -15.79 8.80 -2.25
C ARG A 44 -15.83 10.33 -2.24
N LYS A 45 -15.61 10.96 -1.08
CA LYS A 45 -15.59 12.42 -0.92
C LYS A 45 -14.18 13.00 -0.92
N GLY A 46 -13.13 12.17 -1.08
CA GLY A 46 -11.73 12.60 -0.95
C GLY A 46 -11.39 13.13 0.46
N GLN A 47 -12.14 12.74 1.48
CA GLN A 47 -11.94 13.18 2.86
C GLN A 47 -10.92 12.31 3.57
N CYS A 48 -9.95 12.93 4.22
CA CYS A 48 -8.90 12.24 4.97
C CYS A 48 -8.61 13.00 6.27
N PHE A 49 -8.19 12.30 7.32
CA PHE A 49 -7.76 12.96 8.57
C PHE A 49 -6.44 13.71 8.37
N HIS A 50 -5.48 13.05 7.70
CA HIS A 50 -4.26 13.66 7.20
C HIS A 50 -4.18 13.50 5.69
N ARG A 51 -3.60 14.48 5.01
CA ARG A 51 -3.35 14.37 3.58
C ARG A 51 -2.38 13.22 3.34
N PRO A 52 -2.74 12.19 2.55
CA PRO A 52 -1.81 11.12 2.23
C PRO A 52 -0.66 11.64 1.38
N TYR A 53 0.46 10.94 1.44
CA TYR A 53 1.68 11.25 0.69
C TYR A 53 2.45 9.97 0.35
N PHE A 54 3.24 9.99 -0.73
CA PHE A 54 4.11 8.86 -1.08
C PHE A 54 5.48 8.98 -0.40
N GLY A 55 5.69 8.17 0.63
CA GLY A 55 6.97 8.07 1.37
C GLY A 55 7.26 9.25 2.28
N CYS A 56 7.37 10.46 1.72
CA CYS A 56 7.72 11.68 2.46
C CYS A 56 6.63 12.77 2.30
N ARG A 57 6.50 13.65 3.31
CA ARG A 57 5.42 14.67 3.38
C ARG A 57 5.46 15.70 2.25
N GLU A 58 6.61 15.81 1.58
CA GLU A 58 6.88 16.66 0.42
C GLU A 58 6.13 16.20 -0.84
N PHE A 59 5.61 14.95 -0.86
CA PHE A 59 4.94 14.35 -2.02
C PHE A 59 3.48 14.02 -1.71
N PRO A 60 2.61 15.04 -1.54
CA PRO A 60 1.18 14.82 -1.27
C PRO A 60 0.53 14.11 -2.46
N VAL A 61 -0.41 13.20 -2.19
CA VAL A 61 -1.09 12.44 -3.24
C VAL A 61 -2.57 12.78 -3.33
N GLN A 62 -3.13 12.52 -4.50
CA GLN A 62 -4.56 12.42 -4.72
C GLN A 62 -4.93 10.94 -4.68
N PHE A 63 -6.14 10.65 -4.23
CA PHE A 63 -6.65 9.29 -4.18
C PHE A 63 -8.14 9.31 -4.50
N GLU A 64 -8.59 8.20 -5.07
CA GLU A 64 -10.00 7.92 -5.32
C GLU A 64 -10.25 6.44 -5.02
N ILE A 65 -11.50 6.09 -4.76
CA ILE A 65 -11.88 4.69 -4.63
C ILE A 65 -12.19 4.14 -6.02
N VAL A 66 -11.60 2.99 -6.34
CA VAL A 66 -11.90 2.26 -7.57
C VAL A 66 -13.18 1.47 -7.34
N GLU A 67 -14.24 1.81 -8.07
CA GLU A 67 -15.53 1.11 -8.04
C GLU A 67 -15.76 0.44 -9.39
N GLY A 68 -15.60 -0.89 -9.44
CA GLY A 68 -15.78 -1.67 -10.66
C GLY A 68 -14.50 -2.35 -11.12
N GLU A 69 -14.23 -2.31 -12.42
CA GLU A 69 -13.08 -2.98 -13.02
C GLU A 69 -11.78 -2.27 -12.67
N MET A 70 -10.75 -3.06 -12.35
CA MET A 70 -9.41 -2.58 -12.10
C MET A 70 -8.82 -1.99 -13.40
N PRO A 71 -8.23 -0.79 -13.38
CA PRO A 71 -7.54 -0.26 -14.55
C PRO A 71 -6.39 -1.19 -14.96
N GLU A 72 -6.22 -1.36 -16.27
CA GLU A 72 -5.13 -2.16 -16.82
C GLU A 72 -3.78 -1.54 -16.47
N SER A 73 -2.83 -2.38 -16.05
CA SER A 73 -1.50 -1.92 -15.70
C SER A 73 -0.65 -1.68 -16.96
N TYR A 74 0.27 -0.72 -16.89
CA TYR A 74 1.32 -0.56 -17.89
C TYR A 74 2.16 -1.83 -18.09
N TYR A 75 2.19 -2.69 -17.08
CA TYR A 75 2.95 -3.94 -17.07
C TYR A 75 2.15 -5.15 -17.58
N THR A 76 0.91 -5.00 -18.03
CA THR A 76 0.13 -6.14 -18.56
C THR A 76 0.66 -6.59 -19.93
N GLY A 77 0.79 -7.92 -20.16
CA GLY A 77 0.99 -8.52 -21.49
C GLY A 77 2.37 -9.16 -21.77
N GLU A 78 2.50 -9.75 -22.97
CA GLU A 78 3.59 -10.69 -23.34
C GLU A 78 5.02 -10.15 -23.20
N ASN A 79 5.24 -8.83 -23.27
CA ASN A 79 6.56 -8.20 -23.16
C ASN A 79 6.82 -7.52 -21.80
N ARG A 80 5.96 -7.76 -20.79
CA ARG A 80 6.12 -7.26 -19.40
C ARG A 80 5.56 -8.21 -18.31
N GLY A 81 5.73 -9.52 -18.49
CA GLY A 81 5.36 -10.56 -17.51
C GLY A 81 6.04 -10.48 -16.13
N GLU A 82 6.34 -11.62 -15.52
CA GLU A 82 6.89 -11.69 -14.16
C GLU A 82 8.21 -10.90 -14.00
N ARG A 83 8.27 -10.05 -12.97
CA ARG A 83 9.42 -9.24 -12.59
C ARG A 83 9.75 -9.45 -11.12
N ASP A 84 10.94 -9.97 -10.85
CA ASP A 84 11.52 -9.98 -9.52
C ASP A 84 12.07 -8.57 -9.20
N LEU A 85 11.48 -7.91 -8.21
CA LEU A 85 11.90 -6.60 -7.73
C LEU A 85 12.93 -6.70 -6.59
N GLY A 86 13.30 -7.93 -6.20
CA GLY A 86 14.22 -8.20 -5.10
C GLY A 86 13.59 -7.98 -3.72
N PHE A 87 14.43 -7.77 -2.72
CA PHE A 87 13.97 -7.50 -1.36
C PHE A 87 13.47 -6.07 -1.23
N MET A 88 12.26 -5.93 -0.70
CA MET A 88 11.62 -4.65 -0.39
C MET A 88 11.15 -4.64 1.06
N LEU A 89 11.05 -3.45 1.65
CA LEU A 89 10.46 -3.27 2.97
C LEU A 89 8.99 -3.69 2.91
N TYR A 90 8.59 -4.60 3.78
CA TYR A 90 7.20 -4.99 3.98
C TYR A 90 6.53 -4.05 4.98
N ASP A 91 6.99 -4.08 6.22
CA ASP A 91 6.45 -3.28 7.32
C ASP A 91 7.48 -3.12 8.44
N ILE A 92 7.15 -2.31 9.44
CA ILE A 92 7.92 -2.13 10.66
C ILE A 92 7.18 -2.82 11.81
N ASP A 93 7.85 -3.75 12.49
CA ASP A 93 7.31 -4.36 13.70
C ASP A 93 7.43 -3.39 14.88
N PHE A 94 6.33 -2.71 15.18
CA PHE A 94 6.26 -1.80 16.32
C PHE A 94 6.25 -2.51 17.68
N SER A 95 5.97 -3.82 17.71
CA SER A 95 6.00 -4.62 18.94
C SER A 95 7.41 -5.16 19.26
N ASP A 96 8.27 -5.28 18.25
CA ASP A 96 9.65 -5.78 18.36
C ASP A 96 10.67 -4.72 17.91
N GLU A 97 10.94 -3.74 18.77
CA GLU A 97 12.02 -2.75 18.63
C GLU A 97 12.05 -1.98 17.28
N MET A 98 10.91 -1.79 16.61
CA MET A 98 10.83 -1.15 15.29
C MET A 98 11.66 -1.88 14.22
N LYS A 99 11.77 -3.21 14.31
CA LYS A 99 12.49 -4.01 13.30
C LYS A 99 11.82 -3.89 11.94
N ALA A 100 12.64 -3.73 10.91
CA ALA A 100 12.18 -3.69 9.54
C ALA A 100 12.01 -5.13 9.02
N ILE A 101 10.80 -5.47 8.59
CA ILE A 101 10.48 -6.75 7.96
C ILE A 101 10.67 -6.60 6.46
N PHE A 102 11.41 -7.50 5.83
CA PHE A 102 11.62 -7.50 4.39
C PHE A 102 10.98 -8.71 3.72
N TYR A 103 10.56 -8.55 2.48
CA TYR A 103 10.00 -9.60 1.64
C TYR A 103 10.55 -9.52 0.22
N ARG A 104 10.59 -10.64 -0.51
CA ARG A 104 11.03 -10.64 -1.92
C ARG A 104 9.83 -10.37 -2.82
N ALA A 105 9.73 -9.14 -3.31
CA ALA A 105 8.61 -8.68 -4.11
C ALA A 105 8.72 -9.20 -5.55
N VAL A 106 7.67 -9.89 -6.00
CA VAL A 106 7.52 -10.33 -7.39
C VAL A 106 6.25 -9.69 -7.96
N MET A 107 6.40 -9.02 -9.09
CA MET A 107 5.30 -8.36 -9.81
C MET A 107 4.93 -9.19 -11.04
N VAL A 108 3.66 -9.55 -11.18
CA VAL A 108 3.13 -10.28 -12.35
C VAL A 108 2.02 -9.43 -12.97
N ASP A 109 2.19 -9.05 -14.23
CA ASP A 109 1.24 -8.19 -14.97
C ASP A 109 0.88 -6.89 -14.23
N GLY A 110 1.84 -6.35 -13.47
CA GLY A 110 1.65 -5.12 -12.69
C GLY A 110 1.08 -5.32 -11.29
N VAL A 111 0.77 -6.55 -10.90
CA VAL A 111 0.24 -6.89 -9.58
C VAL A 111 1.34 -7.45 -8.69
N ILE A 112 1.46 -6.89 -7.48
CA ILE A 112 2.30 -7.44 -6.41
C ILE A 112 1.34 -8.03 -5.37
N ASP A 113 1.27 -9.35 -5.32
CA ASP A 113 0.55 -10.06 -4.25
C ASP A 113 1.44 -10.12 -3.01
N VAL A 114 1.19 -9.20 -2.08
CA VAL A 114 2.00 -9.02 -0.87
C VAL A 114 1.97 -10.28 0.00
N GLN A 115 0.81 -10.92 0.16
CA GLN A 115 0.65 -12.13 0.98
C GLN A 115 1.43 -13.31 0.39
N ARG A 116 1.29 -13.51 -0.92
CA ARG A 116 2.06 -14.53 -1.63
C ARG A 116 3.56 -14.30 -1.50
N CYS A 117 4.03 -13.07 -1.66
CA CYS A 117 5.45 -12.77 -1.61
C CYS A 117 6.06 -12.92 -0.20
N LEU A 118 5.29 -12.65 0.86
CA LEU A 118 5.72 -12.92 2.25
C LEU A 118 5.94 -14.41 2.51
N GLY A 119 5.09 -15.27 1.94
CA GLY A 119 5.20 -16.72 2.07
C GLY A 119 6.49 -17.32 1.49
N PHE A 120 7.17 -16.61 0.58
CA PHE A 120 8.41 -17.07 -0.06
C PHE A 120 9.71 -16.66 0.66
N GLY A 121 9.61 -16.01 1.82
CA GLY A 121 10.78 -15.75 2.67
C GLY A 121 10.80 -14.34 3.26
N GLY A 122 9.90 -14.07 4.21
CA GLY A 122 10.06 -12.94 5.11
C GLY A 122 11.38 -13.07 5.88
N ILE A 123 12.24 -12.05 5.79
CA ILE A 123 13.47 -11.97 6.58
C ILE A 123 13.28 -10.77 7.53
N SER A 124 13.38 -11.04 8.83
CA SER A 124 13.51 -10.02 9.88
C SER A 124 14.96 -9.65 10.11
#